data_AF-A0A4Q1RZ32-F1
#
_entry.id   AF-A0A4Q1RZ32-F1
#
_cell.length_a   1.000
_cell.length_b   1.000
_cell.length_c   1.000
_cell.angle_alpha   90.00
_cell.angle_beta   90.00
_cell.angle_gamma   90.00
#
_symmetry.space_group_name_H-M   'P 1'
#
loop_
_entity.id
_entity.type
_entity.pdbx_description
1 polymer ?
#
loop_
_entity_poly.entity_id
_entity_poly.type
_entity_poly.pdbx_seq_one_letter_code
_entity_poly.pdbx_strand_id
1 'polypeptide(L)'
;MIIANNYKEIKDHFDFTDSIITDIKWNNPLDLSITIDYYWDVQENREENRTFVLHFTDCLAVEYTMRKEVIGMSREDLHFDSLFTMIRFEHAAADSSGFQHFRIYTFDYTEPLLQIICKQVQLEEV
;
A
#
# COMPACT_ATOMS: atom_id res chain seq x y z
N MET A 1 3.16 -2.46 16.24
CA MET A 1 2.34 -1.53 17.05
C MET A 1 1.39 -0.76 16.13
N ILE A 2 0.06 -0.82 16.37
CA ILE A 2 -0.90 -0.03 15.58
C ILE A 2 -0.72 1.47 15.88
N ILE A 3 -0.44 2.25 14.85
CA ILE A 3 -0.13 3.69 14.92
C ILE A 3 -1.17 4.57 14.24
N ALA A 4 -2.05 4.01 13.39
CA ALA A 4 -3.23 4.68 12.87
C ALA A 4 -4.36 3.68 12.61
N ASN A 5 -5.61 4.07 12.85
CA ASN A 5 -6.77 3.18 12.82
C ASN A 5 -7.69 3.37 11.60
N ASN A 6 -7.43 4.38 10.77
CA ASN A 6 -8.20 4.67 9.57
C ASN A 6 -7.38 5.49 8.58
N TYR A 7 -7.86 5.59 7.34
CA TYR A 7 -7.17 6.31 6.27
C TYR A 7 -6.91 7.78 6.59
N LYS A 8 -7.79 8.46 7.31
CA LYS A 8 -7.61 9.87 7.65
C LYS A 8 -6.40 10.06 8.56
N GLU A 9 -6.33 9.30 9.66
CA GLU A 9 -5.19 9.33 10.57
C GLU A 9 -3.87 9.01 9.85
N ILE A 10 -3.91 8.03 8.95
CA ILE A 10 -2.78 7.65 8.11
C ILE A 10 -2.33 8.85 7.25
N LYS A 11 -3.24 9.43 6.46
CA LYS A 11 -2.92 10.53 5.54
C LYS A 11 -2.46 11.80 6.25
N ASP A 12 -2.99 12.07 7.44
CA ASP A 12 -2.67 13.28 8.19
C ASP A 12 -1.22 13.26 8.76
N HIS A 13 -0.61 12.08 8.90
CA HIS A 13 0.70 11.91 9.56
C HIS A 13 1.77 11.19 8.73
N PHE A 14 1.38 10.48 7.67
CA PHE A 14 2.28 9.65 6.89
C PHE A 14 2.11 9.93 5.39
N ASP A 15 3.21 10.25 4.74
CA ASP A 15 3.30 10.28 3.28
C ASP A 15 4.01 9.03 2.80
N PHE A 16 3.34 8.19 1.99
CA PHE A 16 3.92 6.97 1.43
C PHE A 16 4.55 7.18 0.06
N THR A 17 4.52 8.40 -0.50
CA THR A 17 5.21 8.67 -1.75
C THR A 17 6.69 8.31 -1.62
N ASP A 18 7.20 7.63 -2.64
CA ASP A 18 8.55 7.08 -2.76
C ASP A 18 8.88 5.90 -1.81
N SER A 19 7.93 5.47 -0.97
CA SER A 19 8.08 4.24 -0.15
C SER A 19 7.88 2.99 -1.01
N ILE A 20 8.50 1.86 -0.65
CA ILE A 20 8.49 0.65 -1.51
C ILE A 20 7.62 -0.44 -0.90
N ILE A 21 6.69 -0.99 -1.67
CA ILE A 21 5.96 -2.19 -1.27
C ILE A 21 6.91 -3.39 -1.37
N THR A 22 7.16 -4.06 -0.24
CA THR A 22 8.09 -5.19 -0.16
C THR A 22 7.37 -6.54 -0.10
N ASP A 23 6.14 -6.57 0.38
CA ASP A 23 5.31 -7.78 0.43
C ASP A 23 3.82 -7.47 0.38
N ILE A 24 3.04 -8.38 -0.21
CA ILE A 24 1.57 -8.36 -0.21
C ILE A 24 1.11 -9.75 0.22
N LYS A 25 0.45 -9.82 1.37
CA LYS A 25 0.00 -11.07 1.97
C LYS A 25 -1.50 -11.08 2.14
N TRP A 26 -2.14 -12.14 1.67
CA TRP A 26 -3.55 -12.42 1.93
C TRP A 26 -3.70 -13.09 3.30
N ASN A 27 -4.49 -12.47 4.18
CA ASN A 27 -4.80 -13.02 5.51
C ASN A 27 -6.01 -13.95 5.47
N ASN A 28 -6.92 -13.70 4.54
CA ASN A 28 -8.01 -14.57 4.13
C ASN A 28 -8.30 -14.27 2.63
N PRO A 29 -9.35 -14.83 2.00
CA PRO A 29 -9.55 -14.64 0.56
C PRO A 29 -9.65 -13.19 0.07
N LEU A 30 -9.96 -12.23 0.94
CA LEU A 30 -10.18 -10.83 0.56
C LEU A 30 -9.42 -9.83 1.43
N ASP A 31 -9.14 -10.15 2.69
CA ASP A 31 -8.34 -9.29 3.56
C ASP A 31 -6.85 -9.45 3.25
N LEU A 32 -6.13 -8.33 3.22
CA LEU A 32 -4.70 -8.32 2.92
C LEU A 32 -3.92 -7.40 3.85
N SER A 33 -2.64 -7.71 3.98
CA SER A 33 -1.62 -6.86 4.56
C SER A 33 -0.60 -6.49 3.49
N ILE A 34 -0.18 -5.23 3.47
CA ILE A 34 0.86 -4.73 2.57
C ILE A 34 2.02 -4.23 3.43
N THR A 35 3.18 -4.83 3.26
CA THR A 35 4.42 -4.41 3.94
C THR A 35 5.12 -3.36 3.10
N ILE A 36 5.54 -2.28 3.73
CA ILE A 36 6.10 -1.09 3.09
C ILE A 36 7.41 -0.72 3.81
N ASP A 37 8.48 -0.57 3.04
CA ASP A 37 9.71 0.09 3.47
C ASP A 37 9.53 1.61 3.36
N TYR A 38 9.51 2.31 4.49
CA TYR A 38 9.12 3.71 4.59
C TYR A 38 10.28 4.67 4.34
N TYR A 39 10.22 5.41 3.22
CA TYR A 39 11.37 6.20 2.74
C TYR A 39 11.64 7.50 3.51
N TRP A 40 10.60 8.14 4.07
CA TRP A 40 10.75 9.48 4.66
C TRP A 40 11.64 9.53 5.90
N ASP A 41 11.87 8.40 6.56
CA ASP A 41 12.82 8.29 7.67
C ASP A 41 14.25 8.65 7.26
N VAL A 42 14.65 8.33 6.02
CA VAL A 42 15.94 8.74 5.44
C VAL A 42 16.02 10.27 5.33
N GLN A 43 14.92 10.92 4.94
CA GLN A 43 14.87 12.38 4.81
C GLN A 43 14.89 13.09 6.17
N GLU A 44 14.41 12.41 7.23
CA GLU A 44 14.43 12.90 8.60
C GLU A 44 15.72 12.55 9.37
N ASN A 45 16.74 11.99 8.69
CA ASN A 45 18.02 11.54 9.29
C ASN A 45 17.87 10.45 10.36
N ARG A 46 16.91 9.55 10.22
CA ARG A 46 16.88 8.33 11.05
C ARG A 46 17.93 7.33 10.56
N GLU A 47 18.47 6.54 11.48
CA GLU A 47 19.51 5.56 11.18
C GLU A 47 18.98 4.35 10.38
N GLU A 48 17.70 4.02 10.53
CA GLU A 48 17.03 2.90 9.86
C GLU A 48 15.64 3.33 9.38
N ASN A 49 15.21 2.78 8.24
CA ASN A 49 13.84 2.96 7.75
C ASN A 49 12.87 2.14 8.60
N ARG A 50 11.77 2.75 9.02
CA ARG A 50 10.66 1.99 9.60
C ARG A 50 10.04 1.10 8.56
N THR A 51 9.67 -0.09 9.00
CA THR A 51 8.78 -0.97 8.23
C THR A 51 7.36 -0.75 8.70
N PHE A 52 6.48 -0.44 7.75
CA PHE A 52 5.06 -0.31 8.01
C PHE A 52 4.26 -1.44 7.38
N VAL A 53 3.14 -1.78 8.01
CA VAL A 53 2.17 -2.71 7.44
C VAL A 53 0.81 -2.03 7.38
N LEU A 54 0.26 -1.88 6.17
CA LEU A 54 -1.13 -1.52 5.96
C LEU A 54 -1.99 -2.78 6.05
N HIS A 55 -2.91 -2.80 7.01
CA HIS A 55 -3.86 -3.89 7.19
C HIS A 55 -5.23 -3.48 6.66
N PHE A 56 -5.74 -4.22 5.68
CA PHE A 56 -7.08 -4.05 5.15
C PHE A 56 -7.96 -5.21 5.60
N THR A 57 -9.04 -4.90 6.33
CA THR A 57 -9.89 -5.91 6.96
C THR A 57 -11.37 -5.69 6.64
N ASP A 58 -12.15 -6.76 6.69
CA ASP A 58 -13.55 -6.81 6.25
C ASP A 58 -13.70 -6.33 4.80
N CYS A 59 -12.92 -6.94 3.92
CA CYS A 59 -12.86 -6.62 2.51
C CYS A 59 -13.97 -7.32 1.71
N LEU A 60 -14.55 -6.58 0.77
CA LEU A 60 -15.53 -7.08 -0.19
C LEU A 60 -14.88 -7.48 -1.52
N ALA A 61 -13.89 -6.70 -1.96
CA ALA A 61 -13.21 -6.93 -3.22
C ALA A 61 -11.81 -6.36 -3.17
N VAL A 62 -10.90 -7.04 -3.85
CA VAL A 62 -9.54 -6.57 -4.08
C VAL A 62 -9.15 -6.95 -5.50
N GLU A 63 -8.76 -5.96 -6.29
CA GLU A 63 -8.28 -6.12 -7.65
C GLU A 63 -6.80 -5.78 -7.69
N TYR A 64 -6.01 -6.72 -8.21
CA TYR A 64 -4.59 -6.56 -8.43
C TYR A 64 -4.30 -6.47 -9.93
N THR A 65 -3.69 -5.36 -10.36
CA THR A 65 -3.37 -5.12 -11.76
C THR A 65 -1.86 -5.02 -11.92
N MET A 66 -1.26 -6.07 -12.46
CA MET A 66 0.16 -6.06 -12.83
C MET A 66 0.30 -5.80 -14.33
N ARG A 67 1.21 -4.88 -14.67
CA ARG A 67 1.62 -4.64 -16.05
C ARG A 67 2.24 -5.89 -16.67
N LYS A 68 1.88 -6.18 -17.91
CA LYS A 68 2.34 -7.39 -18.62
C LYS A 68 3.87 -7.43 -18.75
N GLU A 69 4.49 -6.27 -18.81
CA GLU A 69 5.94 -6.08 -18.90
C GLU A 69 6.66 -6.60 -17.66
N VAL A 70 5.99 -6.60 -16.49
CA VAL A 70 6.50 -7.15 -15.22
C VAL A 70 6.31 -8.66 -15.17
N ILE A 71 5.31 -9.19 -15.88
CA ILE A 71 5.00 -10.61 -15.92
C ILE A 71 6.12 -11.33 -16.66
N GLY A 72 7.02 -11.96 -15.90
CA GLY A 72 8.18 -12.70 -16.43
C GLY A 72 9.51 -12.00 -16.20
N MET A 73 9.54 -10.82 -15.56
CA MET A 73 10.77 -10.25 -15.04
C MET A 73 11.26 -11.05 -13.84
N SER A 74 12.58 -11.20 -13.74
CA SER A 74 13.25 -11.75 -12.57
C SER A 74 13.39 -10.67 -11.50
N ARG A 75 13.40 -11.05 -10.22
CA ARG A 75 13.67 -10.09 -9.14
C ARG A 75 15.09 -9.52 -9.22
N GLU A 76 16.01 -10.26 -9.82
CA GLU A 76 17.39 -9.86 -10.07
C GLU A 76 17.52 -8.89 -11.24
N ASP A 77 16.45 -8.65 -12.00
CA ASP A 77 16.46 -7.65 -13.07
C ASP A 77 16.64 -6.25 -12.47
N LEU A 78 17.45 -5.45 -13.14
CA LEU A 78 17.77 -4.09 -12.72
C LEU A 78 16.46 -3.30 -12.54
N HIS A 79 16.27 -2.71 -11.35
CA HIS A 79 15.12 -1.89 -10.97
C HIS A 79 13.80 -2.62 -10.73
N PHE A 80 13.77 -3.95 -10.56
CA PHE A 80 12.53 -4.68 -10.25
C PHE A 80 11.78 -4.09 -9.04
N ASP A 81 12.48 -3.82 -7.93
CA ASP A 81 11.83 -3.29 -6.73
C ASP A 81 11.30 -1.86 -6.92
N SER A 82 11.94 -1.07 -7.80
CA SER A 82 11.50 0.30 -8.10
C SER A 82 10.11 0.34 -8.76
N LEU A 83 9.65 -0.78 -9.33
CA LEU A 83 8.31 -0.96 -9.91
C LEU A 83 7.19 -0.98 -8.85
N PHE A 84 7.56 -1.21 -7.59
CA PHE A 84 6.67 -1.27 -6.44
C PHE A 84 6.78 -0.02 -5.55
N THR A 85 7.50 1.00 -6.01
CA THR A 85 7.57 2.32 -5.37
C THR A 85 6.19 2.96 -5.38
N MET A 86 5.64 3.28 -4.22
CA MET A 86 4.35 3.94 -4.07
C MET A 86 4.44 5.38 -4.55
N ILE A 87 3.63 5.69 -5.55
CA ILE A 87 3.49 7.03 -6.09
C ILE A 87 2.31 7.75 -5.41
N ARG A 88 1.26 6.99 -5.05
CA ARG A 88 0.07 7.52 -4.40
C ARG A 88 -0.70 6.43 -3.67
N PHE A 89 -1.17 6.77 -2.47
CA PHE A 89 -2.18 6.03 -1.73
C PHE A 89 -3.41 6.91 -1.50
N GLU A 90 -4.53 6.58 -2.13
CA GLU A 90 -5.75 7.39 -2.07
C GLU A 90 -6.98 6.65 -1.55
N HIS A 91 -7.86 7.42 -0.92
CA HIS A 91 -9.24 7.04 -0.66
C HIS A 91 -10.14 7.69 -1.72
N ALA A 92 -10.64 6.87 -2.65
CA ALA A 92 -11.35 7.31 -3.85
C ALA A 92 -12.83 7.61 -3.59
N ALA A 93 -13.48 6.82 -2.72
CA ALA A 93 -14.89 6.98 -2.37
C ALA A 93 -15.24 6.17 -1.12
N ALA A 94 -16.27 6.61 -0.39
CA ALA A 94 -16.96 5.78 0.59
C ALA A 94 -18.40 5.55 0.08
N ASP A 95 -18.88 4.32 0.18
CA ASP A 95 -20.26 4.00 -0.15
C ASP A 95 -21.19 4.11 1.08
N SER A 96 -22.50 4.11 0.84
CA SER A 96 -23.50 4.17 1.91
C SER A 96 -23.56 2.92 2.79
N SER A 97 -22.89 1.84 2.40
CA SER A 97 -22.77 0.58 3.15
C SER A 97 -21.58 0.55 4.11
N GLY A 98 -20.77 1.62 4.15
CA GLY A 98 -19.61 1.75 5.03
C GLY A 98 -18.35 1.10 4.47
N PHE A 99 -18.34 0.70 3.19
CA PHE A 99 -17.10 0.30 2.52
C PHE A 99 -16.37 1.52 1.98
N GLN A 100 -15.06 1.48 2.12
CA GLN A 100 -14.12 2.48 1.64
C GLN A 100 -13.35 1.91 0.46
N HIS A 101 -13.15 2.74 -0.56
CA HIS A 101 -12.45 2.40 -1.78
C HIS A 101 -11.05 2.99 -1.72
N PHE A 102 -10.05 2.13 -1.66
CA PHE A 102 -8.65 2.51 -1.64
C PHE A 102 -7.98 2.17 -2.95
N ARG A 103 -7.02 3.00 -3.36
CA ARG A 103 -6.17 2.75 -4.52
C ARG A 103 -4.71 3.02 -4.20
N ILE A 104 -3.85 2.11 -4.64
CA ILE A 104 -2.40 2.25 -4.53
C ILE A 104 -1.80 2.23 -5.93
N TYR A 105 -0.98 3.23 -6.24
CA TYR A 105 -0.33 3.43 -7.53
C TYR A 105 1.18 3.29 -7.37
N THR A 106 1.86 2.59 -8.30
CA THR A 106 3.32 2.39 -8.24
C THR A 106 4.13 2.72 -9.50
N PHE A 107 3.49 2.92 -10.64
CA PHE A 107 4.18 3.17 -11.92
C PHE A 107 3.83 4.52 -12.53
N ASP A 108 2.54 4.73 -12.76
CA ASP A 108 1.98 6.01 -13.14
C ASP A 108 0.62 6.19 -12.46
N TYR A 109 0.16 7.42 -12.39
CA TYR A 109 -1.13 7.76 -11.76
C TYR A 109 -2.34 7.30 -12.60
N THR A 110 -2.15 6.44 -13.62
CA THR A 110 -3.21 6.07 -14.56
C THR A 110 -3.94 4.81 -14.12
N GLU A 111 -3.20 3.75 -13.80
CA GLU A 111 -3.77 2.47 -13.36
C GLU A 111 -3.22 2.09 -11.98
N PRO A 112 -4.10 1.87 -10.99
CA PRO A 112 -3.67 1.45 -9.67
C PRO A 112 -3.18 0.00 -9.72
N LEU A 113 -2.06 -0.27 -9.04
CA LEU A 113 -1.58 -1.61 -8.77
C LEU A 113 -2.61 -2.41 -7.97
N LEU A 114 -3.22 -1.76 -6.97
CA LEU A 114 -4.25 -2.33 -6.11
C LEU A 114 -5.47 -1.42 -6.04
N GLN A 115 -6.65 -2.00 -6.25
CA GLN A 115 -7.93 -1.41 -5.86
C GLN A 115 -8.56 -2.27 -4.78
N ILE A 116 -8.90 -1.67 -3.65
CA ILE A 116 -9.27 -2.38 -2.44
C ILE A 116 -10.58 -1.79 -1.92
N ILE A 117 -11.60 -2.62 -1.70
CA ILE A 117 -12.90 -2.22 -1.15
C ILE A 117 -13.05 -2.91 0.20
N CYS A 118 -12.85 -2.18 1.30
CA CYS A 118 -12.89 -2.72 2.66
C CYS A 118 -13.51 -1.73 3.64
N LYS A 119 -13.98 -2.23 4.79
CA LYS A 119 -14.52 -1.34 5.83
C LYS A 119 -13.43 -0.62 6.61
N GLN A 120 -12.27 -1.26 6.75
CA GLN A 120 -11.22 -0.79 7.64
C GLN A 120 -9.84 -0.88 6.99
N VAL A 121 -9.03 0.14 7.28
CA VAL A 121 -7.60 0.15 7.02
C VAL A 121 -6.89 0.63 8.28
N GLN A 122 -5.84 -0.07 8.71
CA GLN A 122 -4.98 0.30 9.84
C GLN A 122 -3.52 0.32 9.40
N LEU A 123 -2.72 1.10 10.11
CA LEU A 123 -1.27 1.16 9.93
C LEU A 123 -0.58 0.62 11.18
N GLU A 124 0.34 -0.29 10.97
CA GLU A 124 1.22 -0.85 11.98
C GLU A 124 2.68 -0.48 11.71
N GLU A 125 3.42 -0.09 12.76
CA GLU A 125 4.89 -0.06 12.78
C GLU A 125 5.45 -1.37 13.34
N VAL A 126 6.33 -2.02 12.58
CA VAL A 126 6.93 -3.33 12.91
C VAL A 126 8.33 -3.17 13.45
#